data_AF-A0A0D8Y2D4-F1
#
_entry.id   AF-A0A0D8Y2D4-F1
#
_cell.length_a   1.000
_cell.length_b   1.000
_cell.length_c   1.000
_cell.angle_alpha   90.00
_cell.angle_beta   90.00
_cell.angle_gamma   90.00
#
_symmetry.space_group_name_H-M   'P 1'
#
loop_
_entity.id
_entity.type
_entity.pdbx_description
1 polymer ?
#
loop_
_entity_poly.entity_id
_entity_poly.type
_entity_poly.pdbx_seq_one_letter_code
_entity_poly.pdbx_strand_id
1 'polypeptide(L)'
;MSNFNERLTPNAALFWSVLVEIGMKVDEPVNESKIIESTINDLIKHGIIYPTNSIESKWIHVLPHGYPIPTLKRDDELRKAHNQLEKKRIFSRGRFGSWRYEVANQDHSFTMGMEVVDRIVFGSEETV
;
A
#
# COMPACT_ATOMS: atom_id res chain seq x y z
N MET A 1 6.00 -6.64 13.09
CA MET A 1 6.80 -7.24 12.00
C MET A 1 7.77 -8.32 12.47
N SER A 2 8.24 -8.26 13.73
CA SER A 2 9.21 -9.20 14.31
C SER A 2 8.88 -10.69 14.19
N ASN A 3 7.60 -11.05 14.08
CA ASN A 3 7.19 -12.46 13.90
C ASN A 3 7.46 -12.99 12.48
N PHE A 4 7.73 -12.14 11.50
CA PHE A 4 8.09 -12.60 10.15
C PHE A 4 9.55 -13.04 10.06
N ASN A 5 10.45 -12.41 10.83
CA ASN A 5 11.87 -12.76 10.87
C ASN A 5 12.54 -12.13 12.10
N GLU A 6 13.41 -12.88 12.79
CA GLU A 6 14.16 -12.45 13.99
C GLU A 6 15.06 -11.23 13.73
N ARG A 7 15.49 -11.01 12.48
CA ARG A 7 16.38 -9.91 12.08
C ARG A 7 15.63 -8.58 11.86
N LEU A 8 14.31 -8.58 12.04
CA LEU A 8 13.48 -7.37 11.94
C LEU A 8 13.45 -6.56 13.24
N THR A 9 14.19 -6.99 14.26
CA THR A 9 14.53 -6.19 15.44
C THR A 9 16.02 -6.34 15.77
N PRO A 10 16.63 -5.42 16.54
CA PRO A 10 18.06 -5.51 16.87
C PRO A 10 18.43 -6.76 17.68
N ASN A 11 17.49 -7.29 18.48
CA ASN A 11 17.64 -8.52 19.24
C ASN A 11 16.23 -9.09 19.52
N ALA A 12 15.88 -10.21 18.86
CA ALA A 12 14.55 -10.82 18.97
C ALA A 12 14.22 -11.38 20.37
N ALA A 13 15.21 -11.60 21.24
CA ALA A 13 14.97 -12.02 22.63
C ALA A 13 14.57 -10.86 23.55
N LEU A 14 14.85 -9.62 23.16
CA LEU A 14 14.59 -8.42 23.95
C LEU A 14 13.54 -7.52 23.33
N PHE A 15 13.41 -7.54 21.99
CA PHE A 15 12.60 -6.59 21.24
C PHE A 15 11.67 -7.28 20.25
N TRP A 16 10.47 -6.72 20.15
CA TRP A 16 9.46 -7.07 19.16
C TRP A 16 8.88 -5.78 18.55
N SER A 17 8.12 -5.88 17.46
CA SER A 17 7.60 -4.70 16.77
C SER A 17 6.15 -4.83 16.33
N VAL A 18 5.39 -3.75 16.48
CA VAL A 18 4.05 -3.57 15.91
C VAL A 18 4.16 -2.64 14.71
N LEU A 19 3.54 -3.04 13.60
CA LEU A 19 3.28 -2.16 12.46
C LEU A 19 1.78 -1.91 12.42
N VAL A 20 1.38 -0.65 12.34
CA VAL A 20 -0.02 -0.24 12.31
C VAL A 20 -0.28 0.51 11.01
N GLU A 21 -1.37 0.16 10.34
CA GLU A 21 -1.85 0.83 9.14
C GLU A 21 -3.12 1.62 9.48
N ILE A 22 -3.15 2.90 9.11
CA ILE A 22 -4.26 3.81 9.41
C ILE A 22 -4.77 4.37 8.09
N GLY A 23 -6.02 4.05 7.74
CA GLY A 23 -6.69 4.65 6.59
C GLY A 23 -7.05 6.10 6.88
N MET A 24 -6.68 7.01 5.98
CA MET A 24 -6.96 8.44 6.09
C MET A 24 -7.82 8.90 4.90
N LYS A 25 -8.60 9.97 5.09
CA LYS A 25 -9.25 10.64 3.96
C LYS A 25 -8.21 11.45 3.18
N VAL A 26 -8.45 11.64 1.88
CA VAL A 26 -7.53 12.33 0.96
C VAL A 26 -7.13 13.73 1.45
N ASP A 27 -8.10 14.49 1.97
CA ASP A 27 -7.89 15.88 2.40
C ASP A 27 -7.73 16.04 3.92
N GLU A 28 -7.51 14.93 4.65
CA GLU A 28 -7.35 14.99 6.10
C GLU A 28 -5.94 15.49 6.46
N PRO A 29 -5.80 16.58 7.24
CA PRO A 29 -4.50 17.07 7.64
C PRO A 29 -3.82 16.04 8.55
N VAL A 30 -2.56 15.74 8.27
CA VAL A 30 -1.77 14.82 9.07
C VAL A 30 -1.13 15.57 10.23
N ASN A 31 -1.45 15.16 11.46
CA ASN A 31 -0.68 15.52 12.65
C ASN A 31 0.01 14.26 13.18
N GLU A 32 1.25 14.05 12.77
CA GLU A 32 2.01 12.82 13.06
C GLU A 32 2.14 12.55 14.55
N SER A 33 2.45 13.57 15.36
CA SER A 33 2.60 13.42 16.81
C SER A 33 1.31 12.95 17.46
N LYS A 34 0.17 13.54 17.07
CA LYS A 34 -1.15 13.15 17.59
C LYS A 34 -1.53 11.73 17.16
N ILE A 35 -1.22 11.36 15.91
CA ILE A 35 -1.49 10.01 15.38
C ILE A 35 -0.66 8.96 16.14
N ILE A 36 0.62 9.23 16.38
CA ILE A 36 1.49 8.34 17.17
C ILE A 36 0.94 8.18 18.59
N GLU A 37 0.57 9.28 19.25
CA GLU A 37 0.02 9.25 20.60
C GLU A 37 -1.29 8.47 20.66
N SER A 38 -2.25 8.74 19.76
CA SER A 38 -3.52 8.02 19.72
C SER A 38 -3.32 6.53 19.43
N THR A 39 -2.40 6.20 18.51
CA THR A 39 -2.09 4.80 18.17
C THR A 39 -1.54 4.05 19.38
N ILE A 40 -0.59 4.63 20.12
CA ILE A 40 -0.05 4.00 21.34
C ILE A 40 -1.17 3.78 22.37
N ASN A 41 -2.02 4.79 22.59
CA ASN A 41 -3.15 4.69 23.52
C ASN A 41 -4.16 3.61 23.10
N ASP A 42 -4.47 3.50 21.81
CA ASP A 42 -5.38 2.48 21.28
C ASP A 42 -4.76 1.08 21.38
N LEU A 43 -3.46 0.92 21.07
CA LEU A 43 -2.76 -0.35 21.25
C LEU A 43 -2.77 -0.81 22.72
N ILE A 44 -2.62 0.12 23.68
CA ILE A 44 -2.76 -0.17 25.12
C ILE A 44 -4.20 -0.59 25.45
N LYS A 45 -5.16 0.22 25.03
CA LYS A 45 -6.59 0.01 25.29
C LYS A 45 -7.08 -1.33 24.78
N HIS A 46 -6.54 -1.79 23.65
CA HIS A 46 -6.87 -3.07 23.03
C HIS A 46 -5.96 -4.22 23.47
N GLY A 47 -5.03 -3.99 24.40
CA GLY A 47 -4.16 -5.02 24.96
C GLY A 47 -3.12 -5.59 23.99
N ILE A 48 -2.79 -4.85 22.92
CA ILE A 48 -1.73 -5.23 21.98
C ILE A 48 -0.35 -4.91 22.59
N ILE A 49 -0.24 -3.75 23.26
CA ILE A 49 0.88 -3.41 24.13
C ILE A 49 0.35 -3.13 25.54
N TYR A 50 1.24 -3.09 26.53
CA TYR A 50 0.91 -2.81 27.93
C TYR A 50 1.59 -1.53 28.40
N PRO A 51 1.04 -0.82 29.40
CA PRO A 51 1.67 0.38 29.98
C PRO A 51 3.07 0.13 30.57
N THR A 52 3.38 -1.13 30.89
CA THR A 52 4.69 -1.56 31.40
C THR A 52 5.73 -1.80 30.30
N ASN A 53 5.33 -1.83 29.02
CA ASN A 53 6.27 -1.96 27.92
C ASN A 53 7.02 -0.65 27.68
N SER A 54 8.33 -0.73 27.50
CA SER A 54 9.15 0.41 27.04
C SER A 54 9.05 0.54 25.52
N ILE A 55 8.77 1.76 25.03
CA ILE A 55 8.74 2.06 23.60
C ILE A 55 10.10 2.64 23.19
N GLU A 56 10.93 1.81 22.58
CA GLU A 56 12.30 2.16 22.20
C GLU A 56 12.39 2.91 20.85
N SER A 57 11.41 2.73 19.97
CA SER A 57 11.40 3.36 18.65
C SER A 57 9.97 3.65 18.20
N LYS A 58 9.80 4.78 17.51
CA LYS A 58 8.55 5.20 16.88
C LYS A 58 8.89 5.62 15.46
N TRP A 59 8.11 5.15 14.51
CA TRP A 59 8.26 5.49 13.10
C TRP A 59 6.89 5.68 12.47
N ILE A 60 6.79 6.67 11.60
CA ILE A 60 5.59 6.98 10.84
C ILE A 60 6.00 7.32 9.41
N HIS A 61 5.16 6.91 8.47
CA HIS A 61 5.30 7.28 7.08
C HIS A 61 3.91 7.43 6.46
N VAL A 62 3.68 8.58 5.83
CA VAL A 62 2.42 8.90 5.19
C VAL A 62 2.53 8.60 3.71
N LEU A 63 1.62 7.77 3.20
CA LEU A 63 1.50 7.50 1.78
C LEU A 63 0.38 8.37 1.20
N PRO A 64 0.67 9.33 0.31
CA PRO A 64 -0.37 10.14 -0.35
C PRO A 64 -1.35 9.29 -1.16
N HIS A 65 -0.90 8.14 -1.65
CA HIS A 65 -1.70 7.16 -2.35
C HIS A 65 -1.53 5.79 -1.66
N GLY A 66 -2.52 5.41 -0.85
CA GLY A 66 -2.52 4.11 -0.14
C GLY A 66 -3.29 3.02 -0.90
N TYR A 67 -4.56 3.30 -1.23
CA TYR A 67 -5.47 2.33 -1.85
C TYR A 67 -6.17 2.89 -3.08
N PRO A 68 -6.13 2.19 -4.23
CA PRO A 68 -6.98 2.53 -5.37
C PRO A 68 -8.43 2.10 -5.07
N ILE A 69 -9.25 3.04 -4.61
CA ILE A 69 -10.63 2.73 -4.16
C ILE A 69 -11.49 2.26 -5.35
N PRO A 70 -12.15 1.09 -5.28
CA PRO A 70 -13.01 0.56 -6.34
C PRO A 70 -14.38 1.27 -6.37
N THR A 71 -14.39 2.51 -6.84
CA THR A 71 -15.61 3.33 -6.94
C THR A 71 -16.55 2.80 -8.04
N LEU A 72 -17.85 3.10 -7.93
CA LEU A 72 -18.90 2.56 -8.85
C LEU A 72 -18.63 2.81 -10.34
N LYS A 73 -17.98 3.91 -10.70
CA LYS A 73 -17.71 4.30 -12.10
C LYS A 73 -16.26 4.05 -12.52
N ARG A 74 -15.46 3.40 -11.68
CA ARG A 74 -14.02 3.21 -11.89
C ARG A 74 -13.71 2.66 -13.28
N ASP A 75 -14.33 1.55 -13.65
CA ASP A 75 -13.99 0.84 -14.90
C ASP A 75 -14.32 1.65 -16.15
N ASP A 76 -15.40 2.42 -16.11
CA ASP A 76 -15.79 3.30 -17.21
C ASP A 76 -14.80 4.45 -17.40
N GLU A 77 -14.34 5.07 -16.31
CA GLU A 77 -13.37 6.17 -16.38
C GLU A 77 -11.97 5.66 -16.75
N LEU A 78 -11.55 4.52 -16.21
CA LEU A 78 -10.29 3.87 -16.58
C LEU A 78 -10.25 3.50 -18.06
N ARG A 79 -11.32 2.90 -18.59
CA ARG A 79 -11.42 2.57 -20.01
C ARG A 79 -11.25 3.81 -20.90
N LYS A 80 -11.87 4.94 -20.54
CA LYS A 80 -11.69 6.20 -21.26
C LYS A 80 -10.24 6.69 -21.19
N ALA A 81 -9.65 6.71 -19.99
CA ALA A 81 -8.29 7.20 -19.77
C ALA A 81 -7.24 6.34 -20.51
N HIS A 82 -7.28 5.01 -20.32
CA HIS A 82 -6.36 4.08 -20.97
C HIS A 82 -6.47 4.14 -22.49
N ASN A 83 -7.69 4.21 -23.05
CA ASN A 83 -7.86 4.37 -24.50
C ASN A 83 -7.18 5.64 -25.06
N GLN A 84 -7.15 6.74 -24.31
CA GLN A 84 -6.47 7.96 -24.74
C GLN A 84 -4.96 7.88 -24.58
N LEU A 85 -4.47 7.26 -23.50
CA LEU A 85 -3.05 7.07 -23.25
C LEU A 85 -2.42 6.10 -24.27
N GLU A 86 -3.08 4.97 -24.54
CA GLU A 86 -2.56 3.94 -25.44
C GLU A 86 -2.50 4.41 -26.90
N LYS A 87 -3.41 5.27 -27.36
CA LYS A 87 -3.31 5.97 -28.66
C LYS A 87 -2.00 6.76 -28.81
N LYS A 88 -1.43 7.20 -27.69
CA LYS A 88 -0.15 7.92 -27.61
C LYS A 88 1.02 7.02 -27.23
N ARG A 89 0.83 5.70 -27.27
CA ARG A 89 1.81 4.68 -26.85
C ARG A 89 2.24 4.82 -25.39
N ILE A 90 1.33 5.26 -24.52
CA ILE A 90 1.53 5.31 -23.06
C ILE A 90 0.68 4.21 -22.43
N PHE A 91 1.33 3.28 -21.72
CA PHE A 91 0.67 2.15 -21.07
C PHE A 91 0.75 2.30 -19.55
N SER A 92 -0.34 2.79 -18.96
CA SER A 92 -0.44 2.99 -17.50
C SER A 92 -0.84 1.67 -16.83
N ARG A 93 0.04 1.11 -15.99
CA ARG A 93 -0.10 -0.22 -15.35
C ARG A 93 0.37 -0.21 -13.90
N GLY A 94 0.05 -1.27 -13.15
CA GLY A 94 0.39 -1.43 -11.73
C GLY A 94 -0.65 -0.82 -10.79
N ARG A 95 -0.42 -0.92 -9.47
CA ARG A 95 -1.38 -0.57 -8.41
C ARG A 95 -2.19 0.73 -8.64
N PHE A 96 -1.51 1.84 -8.95
CA PHE A 96 -2.17 3.12 -9.22
C PHE A 96 -2.21 3.48 -10.71
N GLY A 97 -1.49 2.75 -11.56
CA GLY A 97 -1.54 2.97 -13.00
C GLY A 97 -2.79 2.37 -13.63
N SER A 98 -3.17 1.15 -13.23
CA SER A 98 -4.44 0.51 -13.62
C SER A 98 -5.57 0.80 -12.63
N TRP A 99 -5.27 1.18 -11.39
CA TRP A 99 -6.25 1.50 -10.32
C TRP A 99 -7.22 0.35 -9.98
N ARG A 100 -6.88 -0.90 -10.34
CA ARG A 100 -7.71 -2.08 -10.06
C ARG A 100 -7.21 -2.79 -8.80
N TYR A 101 -7.79 -2.46 -7.65
CA TYR A 101 -7.38 -3.01 -6.35
C TYR A 101 -7.32 -4.55 -6.32
N GLU A 102 -8.29 -5.20 -6.97
CA GLU A 102 -8.40 -6.65 -7.08
C GLU A 102 -7.18 -7.33 -7.75
N VAL A 103 -6.40 -6.57 -8.52
CA VAL A 103 -5.16 -7.02 -9.18
C VAL A 103 -4.00 -6.05 -8.90
N ALA A 104 -3.90 -5.54 -7.67
CA ALA A 104 -2.93 -4.51 -7.30
C ALA A 104 -1.87 -4.95 -6.27
N ASN A 105 -1.75 -6.26 -6.01
CA ASN A 105 -0.68 -6.78 -5.17
C ASN A 105 0.65 -6.80 -5.95
N GLN A 106 1.73 -7.19 -5.26
CA GLN A 106 3.09 -7.14 -5.79
C GLN A 106 3.25 -8.03 -7.03
N ASP A 107 2.74 -9.26 -6.97
CA ASP A 107 2.71 -10.23 -8.05
C ASP A 107 1.97 -9.69 -9.28
N HIS A 108 0.74 -9.18 -9.10
CA HIS A 108 -0.06 -8.62 -10.18
C HIS A 108 0.61 -7.40 -10.82
N SER A 109 1.19 -6.51 -10.00
CA SER A 109 1.89 -5.33 -10.49
C SER A 109 3.13 -5.70 -11.29
N PHE A 110 3.85 -6.73 -10.87
CA PHE A 110 4.98 -7.28 -11.60
C PHE A 110 4.52 -7.90 -12.93
N THR A 111 3.49 -8.76 -12.89
CA THR A 111 2.94 -9.42 -14.07
C THR A 111 2.44 -8.42 -15.11
N MET A 112 1.67 -7.39 -14.71
CA MET A 112 1.25 -6.31 -15.62
C MET A 112 2.44 -5.65 -16.33
N GLY A 113 3.56 -5.45 -15.62
CA GLY A 113 4.78 -4.89 -16.18
C GLY A 113 5.48 -5.82 -17.18
N MET A 114 5.45 -7.13 -16.94
CA MET A 114 5.91 -8.14 -17.89
C MET A 114 5.01 -8.18 -19.12
N GLU A 115 3.70 -8.33 -18.94
CA GLU A 115 2.73 -8.52 -20.01
C GLU A 115 2.66 -7.32 -20.94
N VAL A 116 2.76 -6.09 -20.42
CA VAL A 116 2.77 -4.90 -21.29
C VAL A 116 4.02 -4.85 -22.18
N VAL A 117 5.16 -5.33 -21.71
CA VAL A 117 6.38 -5.46 -22.54
C VAL A 117 6.15 -6.53 -23.61
N ASP A 118 5.59 -7.69 -23.25
CA ASP A 118 5.30 -8.76 -24.20
C ASP A 118 4.27 -8.32 -25.26
N ARG A 119 3.25 -7.55 -24.89
CA ARG A 119 2.30 -6.94 -25.82
C ARG A 119 3.00 -6.02 -26.81
N ILE A 120 3.93 -5.18 -26.34
CA ILE A 120 4.64 -4.22 -27.18
C ILE A 120 5.62 -4.93 -28.14
N VAL A 121 6.35 -5.94 -27.65
CA VAL A 121 7.42 -6.59 -28.42
C VAL A 121 6.89 -7.72 -29.30
N PHE A 122 5.97 -8.54 -28.79
CA PHE A 122 5.51 -9.77 -29.43
C PHE A 122 4.03 -9.74 -29.84
N GLY A 123 3.26 -8.73 -29.41
CA GLY A 123 1.82 -8.66 -29.69
C GLY A 123 0.98 -9.57 -28.81
N SER A 124 1.53 -10.06 -27.69
CA SER A 124 0.82 -10.90 -26.71
C SER A 124 -0.33 -10.14 -26.04
N GLU A 125 -1.31 -10.89 -25.54
CA GLU A 125 -2.42 -10.35 -24.73
C GLU A 125 -1.97 -10.12 -23.28
N GLU A 126 -2.52 -9.07 -22.64
CA GLU A 126 -2.38 -8.81 -21.20
C GLU A 126 -3.55 -9.47 -20.48
N THR A 127 -3.29 -10.25 -19.42
CA THR A 127 -4.29 -11.14 -18.80
C THR A 127 -4.69 -10.75 -17.37
N VAL A 128 -3.99 -9.78 -16.77
CA VAL A 128 -4.22 -9.27 -15.41
C VAL A 128 -5.16 -8.04 -15.39
#